data_AF-A0A368GB00-F1
#
_entry.id   AF-A0A368GB00-F1
#
_cell.length_a   1.000
_cell.length_b   1.000
_cell.length_c   1.000
_cell.angle_alpha   90.00
_cell.angle_beta   90.00
_cell.angle_gamma   90.00
#
_symmetry.space_group_name_H-M   'P 1'
#
loop_
_entity.id
_entity.type
_entity.pdbx_description
1 polymer ?
#
loop_
_entity_poly.entity_id
_entity_poly.type
_entity_poly.pdbx_seq_one_letter_code
_entity_poly.pdbx_strand_id
1 'polypeptide(L)'
;MRNPTRGNRKDKIIPRKIHQETNADGSTTFDMLAVTDMDNRSKMESDNWKWRAVTRKGKLTLSADKKNVKVDWVEGSDQDITSALNYKGKAMELSDLSEYNGHLLSPDDKTGMLYEIKDGKAIPWVFLNSGPGNTTKGMKAEWLTIKDDLLYAGGHGREFQNDKGEVISEDPMWIKIITRKGEVKSKNWNKVFTRIRDAAGYPLPGYLTHEAVQWSDKLQKWLFLPRKA
;
A
#
# COMPACT_ATOMS: atom_id res chain seq x y z
N MET A 1 -15.01 -2.10 -48.36
CA MET A 1 -14.28 -2.80 -47.28
C MET A 1 -13.37 -1.80 -46.59
N ARG A 2 -13.71 -1.38 -45.36
CA ARG A 2 -12.92 -0.40 -44.59
C ARG A 2 -11.90 -1.15 -43.75
N ASN A 3 -10.63 -0.80 -43.90
CA ASN A 3 -9.54 -1.31 -43.07
C ASN A 3 -9.82 -1.08 -41.58
N PRO A 4 -9.58 -2.06 -40.69
CA PRO A 4 -9.58 -1.79 -39.25
C PRO A 4 -8.40 -0.88 -38.94
N THR A 5 -8.71 0.31 -38.44
CA THR A 5 -7.75 1.27 -37.90
C THR A 5 -6.84 0.60 -36.88
N ARG A 6 -5.52 0.78 -37.06
CA ARG A 6 -4.48 0.46 -36.08
C ARG A 6 -4.84 1.10 -34.73
N GLY A 7 -5.43 0.31 -33.83
CA GLY A 7 -5.60 0.67 -32.44
C GLY A 7 -4.25 1.03 -31.82
N ASN A 8 -4.27 2.15 -31.09
CA ASN A 8 -3.15 2.84 -30.49
C ASN A 8 -2.23 1.88 -29.69
N ARG A 9 -1.09 1.46 -30.25
CA ARG A 9 -0.04 0.70 -29.52
C ARG A 9 0.63 1.51 -28.40
N LYS A 10 0.27 2.80 -28.23
CA LYS A 10 0.88 3.72 -27.25
C LYS A 10 0.33 3.60 -25.82
N ASP A 11 -0.79 2.90 -25.63
CA ASP A 11 -1.41 2.76 -24.30
C ASP A 11 -1.16 1.38 -23.66
N LYS A 12 -0.29 0.56 -24.29
CA LYS A 12 0.10 -0.72 -23.70
C LYS A 12 1.16 -0.47 -22.64
N ILE A 13 0.68 -0.24 -21.43
CA ILE A 13 1.51 -0.15 -20.23
C ILE A 13 2.18 -1.50 -20.04
N ILE A 14 3.51 -1.49 -20.12
CA ILE A 14 4.35 -2.63 -19.80
C ILE A 14 4.50 -2.54 -18.28
N PRO A 15 3.97 -3.49 -17.48
CA PRO A 15 4.37 -3.60 -16.07
C PRO A 15 5.89 -3.56 -16.04
N ARG A 16 6.54 -2.86 -15.11
CA ARG A 16 8.00 -3.02 -15.06
C ARG A 16 8.25 -4.51 -14.91
N LYS A 17 9.31 -4.98 -15.59
CA LYS A 17 9.81 -6.33 -15.41
C LYS A 17 9.81 -6.57 -13.91
N ILE A 18 8.83 -7.33 -13.41
CA ILE A 18 9.05 -8.17 -12.24
C ILE A 18 10.41 -8.77 -12.56
N HIS A 19 11.44 -8.41 -11.79
CA HIS A 19 12.79 -8.91 -12.03
C HIS A 19 12.72 -10.38 -11.64
N GLN A 20 12.20 -11.15 -12.58
CA GLN A 20 11.86 -12.54 -12.49
C GLN A 20 12.87 -13.25 -13.36
N GLU A 21 13.65 -14.10 -12.73
CA GLU A 21 14.62 -14.96 -13.39
C GLU A 21 14.21 -16.40 -13.15
N THR A 22 14.11 -17.19 -14.22
CA THR A 22 13.97 -18.65 -14.10
C THR A 22 15.37 -19.25 -14.11
N ASN A 23 15.74 -19.92 -13.02
CA ASN A 23 17.05 -20.51 -12.85
C ASN A 23 17.13 -21.87 -13.59
N ALA A 24 18.34 -22.37 -13.80
CA ALA A 24 18.58 -23.63 -14.51
C ALA A 24 17.93 -24.86 -13.82
N ASP A 25 17.72 -24.80 -12.50
CA ASP A 25 17.05 -25.84 -11.71
C ASP A 25 15.50 -25.75 -11.75
N GLY A 26 14.96 -24.80 -12.53
CA GLY A 26 13.52 -24.56 -12.68
C GLY A 26 12.90 -23.70 -11.57
N SER A 27 13.68 -23.28 -10.56
CA SER A 27 13.21 -22.31 -9.58
C SER A 27 13.06 -20.92 -10.19
N THR A 28 12.26 -20.05 -9.57
CA THR A 28 12.02 -18.68 -10.02
C THR A 28 12.42 -17.69 -8.93
N THR A 29 13.31 -16.76 -9.26
CA THR A 29 13.76 -15.69 -8.36
C THR A 29 13.09 -14.38 -8.71
N PHE A 30 12.62 -13.65 -7.70
CA PHE A 30 11.98 -12.35 -7.78
C PHE A 30 12.80 -11.32 -6.99
N ASP A 31 13.04 -10.16 -7.57
CA ASP A 31 13.51 -9.01 -6.78
C ASP A 31 12.41 -8.55 -5.81
N MET A 32 12.82 -8.17 -4.61
CA MET A 32 11.95 -7.74 -3.52
C MET A 32 12.48 -6.45 -2.89
N LEU A 33 11.57 -5.58 -2.46
CA LEU A 33 11.89 -4.42 -1.65
C LEU A 33 11.00 -4.43 -0.42
N ALA A 34 11.61 -4.22 0.75
CA ALA A 34 10.90 -3.93 1.98
C ALA A 34 11.10 -2.46 2.35
N VAL A 35 10.11 -1.87 3.01
CA VAL A 35 10.16 -0.51 3.55
C VAL A 35 9.70 -0.53 4.99
N THR A 36 10.29 0.33 5.82
CA THR A 36 9.95 0.42 7.24
C THR A 36 8.86 1.45 7.52
N ASP A 37 7.95 1.10 8.42
CA ASP A 37 7.34 2.07 9.33
C ASP A 37 8.17 2.06 10.64
N MET A 38 8.70 3.23 11.03
CA MET A 38 9.52 3.37 12.25
C MET A 38 8.78 4.12 13.37
N ASP A 39 7.48 4.36 13.22
CA ASP A 39 6.67 5.15 14.13
C ASP A 39 7.36 6.50 14.44
N ASN A 40 7.42 6.88 15.72
CA ASN A 40 8.03 8.12 16.19
C ASN A 40 9.56 8.16 16.00
N ARG A 41 10.22 7.03 15.66
CA ARG A 41 11.66 6.97 15.38
C ARG A 41 12.01 7.34 13.94
N SER A 42 11.01 7.68 13.14
CA SER A 42 11.19 8.23 11.79
C SER A 42 11.87 9.61 11.81
N LYS A 43 11.70 10.42 12.86
CA LYS A 43 12.30 11.75 12.96
C LYS A 43 13.82 11.68 13.04
N MET A 44 14.53 12.43 12.20
CA MET A 44 15.99 12.45 12.16
C MET A 44 16.56 13.39 13.23
N GLU A 45 17.46 12.89 14.08
CA GLU A 45 18.14 13.71 15.08
C GLU A 45 19.14 14.69 14.47
N SER A 46 19.81 14.27 13.40
CA SER A 46 20.75 15.11 12.65
C SER A 46 20.07 16.26 11.91
N ASP A 47 18.76 16.15 11.71
CA ASP A 47 17.97 17.11 10.95
C ASP A 47 16.51 17.12 11.44
N ASN A 48 16.24 17.97 12.42
CA ASN A 48 14.98 17.98 13.18
C ASN A 48 13.71 18.30 12.36
N TRP A 49 13.84 18.67 11.09
CA TRP A 49 12.72 18.91 10.17
C TRP A 49 12.57 17.81 9.11
N LYS A 50 13.36 16.73 9.19
CA LYS A 50 13.22 15.55 8.34
C LYS A 50 12.75 14.33 9.10
N TRP A 51 11.97 13.53 8.40
CA TRP A 51 11.63 12.17 8.78
C TRP A 51 12.15 11.22 7.72
N ARG A 52 12.43 9.98 8.11
CA ARG A 52 12.95 8.94 7.23
C ARG A 52 12.20 7.63 7.39
N ALA A 53 12.19 6.87 6.31
CA ALA A 53 11.98 5.42 6.28
C ALA A 53 13.22 4.77 5.68
N VAL A 54 13.44 3.50 5.96
CA VAL A 54 14.53 2.69 5.38
C VAL A 54 13.93 1.71 4.40
N THR A 55 14.56 1.61 3.22
CA THR A 55 14.27 0.54 2.26
C THR A 55 15.39 -0.49 2.29
N ARG A 56 15.05 -1.77 2.12
CA ARG A 56 16.02 -2.87 2.00
C ARG A 56 15.66 -3.75 0.81
N LYS A 57 16.65 -4.05 -0.02
CA LYS A 57 16.49 -4.95 -1.17
C LYS A 57 16.68 -6.40 -0.73
N GLY A 58 15.95 -7.30 -1.38
CA GLY A 58 16.10 -8.74 -1.21
C GLY A 58 15.74 -9.48 -2.48
N LYS A 59 15.90 -10.80 -2.43
CA LYS A 59 15.47 -11.73 -3.46
C LYS A 59 14.61 -12.81 -2.82
N LEU A 60 13.49 -13.13 -3.48
CA LEU A 60 12.62 -14.23 -3.12
C LEU A 60 12.75 -15.31 -4.19
N THR A 61 13.18 -16.51 -3.81
CA THR A 61 13.26 -17.66 -4.73
C THR A 61 12.20 -18.69 -4.37
N LEU A 62 11.33 -18.97 -5.33
CA LEU A 62 10.32 -20.03 -5.27
C LEU A 62 10.86 -21.28 -5.98
N SER A 63 10.85 -22.42 -5.29
CA SER A 63 11.28 -23.70 -5.87
C SER A 63 10.45 -24.09 -7.09
N ALA A 64 11.01 -24.93 -7.97
CA ALA A 64 10.33 -25.39 -9.19
C ALA A 64 8.96 -26.05 -8.92
N ASP A 65 8.86 -26.79 -7.81
CA ASP A 65 7.62 -27.42 -7.34
C ASP A 65 6.66 -26.47 -6.61
N LYS A 66 7.08 -25.22 -6.39
CA LYS A 66 6.35 -24.13 -5.72
C LYS A 66 6.02 -24.40 -4.25
N LYS A 67 6.72 -25.32 -3.59
CA LYS A 67 6.47 -25.68 -2.19
C LYS A 67 7.40 -24.98 -1.19
N ASN A 68 8.53 -24.45 -1.66
CA ASN A 68 9.52 -23.81 -0.79
C ASN A 68 9.80 -22.39 -1.27
N VAL A 69 9.90 -21.48 -0.32
CA VAL A 69 10.28 -20.08 -0.54
C VAL A 69 11.53 -19.79 0.26
N LYS A 70 12.55 -19.24 -0.39
CA LYS A 70 13.75 -18.71 0.25
C LYS A 70 13.78 -17.19 0.07
N VAL A 71 14.18 -16.47 1.12
CA VAL A 71 14.40 -15.02 1.06
C VAL A 71 15.85 -14.73 1.43
N ASP A 72 16.56 -14.07 0.52
CA ASP A 72 17.92 -13.60 0.71
C ASP A 72 17.93 -12.07 0.71
N TRP A 73 18.37 -11.45 1.80
CA TRP A 73 18.49 -9.99 1.88
C TRP A 73 19.82 -9.53 1.30
N VAL A 74 19.81 -8.41 0.58
CA VAL A 74 21.04 -7.80 0.06
C VAL A 74 21.66 -6.97 1.18
N GLU A 75 22.70 -7.49 1.81
CA GLU A 75 23.45 -6.79 2.86
C GLU A 75 24.00 -5.45 2.34
N GLY A 76 23.97 -4.42 3.18
CA GLY A 76 24.41 -3.07 2.81
C GLY A 76 23.49 -2.33 1.83
N SER A 77 22.35 -2.90 1.45
CA SER A 77 21.37 -2.23 0.57
C SER A 77 20.40 -1.29 1.30
N ASP A 78 20.56 -1.12 2.60
CA ASP A 78 19.75 -0.21 3.40
C ASP A 78 19.89 1.21 2.87
N GLN A 79 18.77 1.82 2.53
CA GLN A 79 18.72 3.15 1.98
C GLN A 79 17.64 3.97 2.66
N ASP A 80 18.07 5.09 3.27
CA ASP A 80 17.18 6.11 3.78
C ASP A 80 16.45 6.79 2.63
N ILE A 81 15.13 6.87 2.78
CA ILE A 81 14.26 7.77 2.01
C ILE A 81 13.67 8.78 2.98
N THR A 82 13.70 10.06 2.61
CA THR A 82 13.40 11.16 3.55
C THR A 82 12.35 12.12 3.00
N SER A 83 11.60 12.75 3.91
CA SER A 83 10.71 13.86 3.59
C SER A 83 10.67 14.88 4.74
N ALA A 84 10.42 16.14 4.40
CA ALA A 84 10.13 17.21 5.36
C ALA A 84 8.63 17.48 5.51
N LEU A 85 7.81 16.96 4.57
CA LEU A 85 6.35 17.07 4.65
C LEU A 85 5.88 16.22 5.83
N ASN A 86 5.23 16.86 6.79
CA ASN A 86 4.79 16.18 8.00
C ASN A 86 3.42 16.69 8.47
N TYR A 87 2.76 15.85 9.26
CA TYR A 87 1.52 16.18 9.92
C TYR A 87 1.73 16.07 11.43
N LYS A 88 1.66 17.22 12.12
CA LYS A 88 1.86 17.32 13.58
C LYS A 88 3.18 16.70 14.06
N GLY A 89 4.26 16.89 13.29
CA GLY A 89 5.58 16.39 13.64
C GLY A 89 5.78 14.89 13.40
N LYS A 90 4.93 14.26 12.59
CA LYS A 90 5.04 12.85 12.19
C LYS A 90 4.98 12.71 10.66
N ALA A 91 5.81 11.84 10.10
CA ALA A 91 5.89 11.56 8.66
C ALA A 91 6.73 10.31 8.40
N MET A 92 6.70 9.82 7.16
CA MET A 92 7.48 8.65 6.70
C MET A 92 7.18 7.37 7.50
N GLU A 93 5.96 7.25 8.02
CA GLU A 93 5.42 6.01 8.58
C GLU A 93 4.75 5.26 7.42
N LEU A 94 5.62 4.60 6.62
CA LEU A 94 5.26 4.01 5.33
C LEU A 94 4.65 2.62 5.52
N SER A 95 3.34 2.50 5.27
CA SER A 95 2.55 1.36 5.76
C SER A 95 2.31 0.25 4.73
N ASP A 96 2.62 0.46 3.45
CA ASP A 96 2.59 -0.60 2.43
C ASP A 96 3.47 -0.23 1.22
N LEU A 97 3.65 -1.15 0.28
CA LEU A 97 4.39 -0.95 -0.96
C LEU A 97 3.66 -1.61 -2.13
N SER A 98 3.46 -0.89 -3.23
CA SER A 98 2.82 -1.44 -4.43
C SER A 98 3.37 -0.82 -5.70
N GLU A 99 3.58 -1.64 -6.73
CA GLU A 99 3.87 -1.13 -8.07
C GLU A 99 2.56 -0.84 -8.82
N TYR A 100 2.41 0.40 -9.27
CA TYR A 100 1.25 0.82 -10.04
C TYR A 100 1.68 1.78 -11.15
N ASN A 101 1.25 1.51 -12.38
CA ASN A 101 1.53 2.35 -13.54
C ASN A 101 3.04 2.62 -13.76
N GLY A 102 3.91 1.67 -13.40
CA GLY A 102 5.36 1.82 -13.51
C GLY A 102 6.01 2.68 -12.44
N HIS A 103 5.28 3.00 -11.36
CA HIS A 103 5.77 3.70 -10.17
C HIS A 103 5.72 2.74 -8.99
N LEU A 104 6.76 2.77 -8.15
CA LEU A 104 6.77 2.08 -6.87
C LEU A 104 6.21 3.03 -5.82
N LEU A 105 5.07 2.69 -5.22
CA LEU A 105 4.31 3.61 -4.39
C LEU A 105 4.22 3.13 -2.94
N SER A 106 4.30 4.07 -2.01
CA SER A 106 4.13 3.80 -0.58
C SER A 106 3.34 4.93 0.09
N PRO A 107 2.29 4.63 0.88
CA PRO A 107 1.52 5.63 1.59
C PRO A 107 2.16 5.94 2.95
N ASP A 108 2.24 7.22 3.31
CA ASP A 108 2.53 7.65 4.68
C ASP A 108 1.21 7.78 5.47
N ASP A 109 1.01 6.93 6.47
CA ASP A 109 -0.25 6.86 7.24
C ASP A 109 -0.48 8.07 8.17
N LYS A 110 0.51 8.96 8.32
CA LYS A 110 0.36 10.19 9.11
C LYS A 110 -0.01 11.37 8.25
N THR A 111 0.69 11.56 7.15
CA THR A 111 0.43 12.69 6.25
C THR A 111 -0.72 12.40 5.28
N GLY A 112 -1.01 11.12 4.98
CA GLY A 112 -1.88 10.73 3.89
C GLY A 112 -1.26 10.94 2.51
N MET A 113 0.04 11.24 2.43
CA MET A 113 0.74 11.40 1.15
C MET A 113 1.10 10.02 0.59
N LEU A 114 0.72 9.78 -0.66
CA LEU A 114 1.20 8.66 -1.45
C LEU A 114 2.48 9.10 -2.17
N TYR A 115 3.60 8.48 -1.83
CA TYR A 115 4.91 8.77 -2.39
C TYR A 115 5.26 7.79 -3.51
N GLU A 116 5.90 8.29 -4.57
CA GLU A 116 6.71 7.45 -5.46
C GLU A 116 8.11 7.30 -4.86
N ILE A 117 8.54 6.05 -4.68
CA ILE A 117 9.89 5.69 -4.28
C ILE A 117 10.74 5.49 -5.54
N LYS A 118 11.64 6.43 -5.79
CA LYS A 118 12.47 6.42 -7.01
C LYS A 118 13.84 7.04 -6.73
N ASP A 119 14.89 6.35 -7.19
CA ASP A 119 16.28 6.81 -7.12
C ASP A 119 16.69 7.28 -5.70
N GLY A 120 16.25 6.54 -4.68
CA GLY A 120 16.53 6.86 -3.28
C GLY A 120 15.72 8.01 -2.69
N LYS A 121 14.63 8.42 -3.33
CA LYS A 121 13.80 9.55 -2.91
C LYS A 121 12.36 9.13 -2.72
N ALA A 122 11.69 9.76 -1.76
CA ALA A 122 10.24 9.75 -1.62
C ALA A 122 9.67 11.00 -2.29
N ILE A 123 9.12 10.84 -3.49
CA ILE A 123 8.59 11.93 -4.31
C ILE A 123 7.07 12.03 -4.05
N PRO A 124 6.55 13.14 -3.50
CA PRO A 124 5.11 13.29 -3.28
C PRO A 124 4.35 13.17 -4.59
N TRP A 125 3.31 12.34 -4.63
CA TRP A 125 2.50 12.16 -5.83
C TRP A 125 1.04 12.58 -5.63
N VAL A 126 0.33 11.93 -4.70
CA VAL A 126 -1.11 12.13 -4.48
C VAL A 126 -1.40 12.25 -2.99
N PHE A 127 -2.12 13.30 -2.59
CA PHE A 127 -2.62 13.44 -1.23
C PHE A 127 -3.97 12.72 -1.06
N LEU A 128 -4.05 11.86 -0.04
CA LEU A 128 -5.24 11.12 0.34
C LEU A 128 -5.87 11.78 1.56
N ASN A 129 -6.92 12.58 1.35
CA ASN A 129 -7.68 13.20 2.45
C ASN A 129 -8.49 12.14 3.21
N SER A 130 -8.61 12.21 4.55
CA SER A 130 -9.31 11.21 5.37
C SER A 130 -10.79 11.02 5.00
N GLY A 131 -11.35 9.85 5.33
CA GLY A 131 -12.78 9.55 5.26
C GLY A 131 -13.42 9.81 3.87
N PRO A 132 -14.51 10.59 3.77
CA PRO A 132 -15.13 10.96 2.49
C PRO A 132 -14.29 11.92 1.63
N GLY A 133 -13.21 12.51 2.16
CA GLY A 133 -12.31 13.40 1.43
C GLY A 133 -12.60 14.90 1.58
N ASN A 134 -13.42 15.29 2.55
CA ASN A 134 -13.71 16.68 2.91
C ASN A 134 -13.30 16.99 4.36
N THR A 135 -12.20 16.40 4.81
CA THR A 135 -11.67 16.56 6.18
C THR A 135 -10.45 17.48 6.21
N THR A 136 -9.94 17.75 7.40
CA THR A 136 -8.69 18.51 7.63
C THR A 136 -7.49 17.61 7.93
N LYS A 137 -7.59 16.31 7.66
CA LYS A 137 -6.57 15.30 8.01
C LYS A 137 -6.19 14.45 6.80
N GLY A 138 -4.95 13.96 6.81
CA GLY A 138 -4.52 12.88 5.94
C GLY A 138 -5.21 11.57 6.32
N MET A 139 -5.43 10.71 5.33
CA MET A 139 -5.89 9.35 5.53
C MET A 139 -4.78 8.51 6.17
N LYS A 140 -5.14 7.75 7.21
CA LYS A 140 -4.32 6.66 7.72
C LYS A 140 -4.45 5.46 6.78
N ALA A 141 -3.66 5.46 5.70
CA ALA A 141 -3.66 4.42 4.69
C ALA A 141 -2.72 3.29 5.12
N GLU A 142 -3.24 2.07 5.20
CA GLU A 142 -2.62 0.90 5.82
C GLU A 142 -2.38 -0.23 4.82
N TRP A 143 -3.00 -0.17 3.65
CA TRP A 143 -2.82 -1.16 2.60
C TRP A 143 -3.05 -0.56 1.22
N LEU A 144 -2.39 -1.15 0.22
CA LEU A 144 -2.53 -0.86 -1.20
C LEU A 144 -2.83 -2.14 -1.99
N THR A 145 -3.69 -2.03 -3.01
CA THR A 145 -3.83 -3.09 -4.02
C THR A 145 -4.32 -2.55 -5.36
N ILE A 146 -4.19 -3.35 -6.41
CA ILE A 146 -4.59 -2.97 -7.76
C ILE A 146 -5.75 -3.84 -8.22
N LYS A 147 -6.81 -3.21 -8.72
CA LYS A 147 -7.95 -3.88 -9.35
C LYS A 147 -8.44 -3.07 -10.55
N ASP A 148 -8.64 -3.72 -11.68
CA ASP A 148 -9.16 -3.12 -12.92
C ASP A 148 -8.42 -1.83 -13.30
N ASP A 149 -7.08 -1.87 -13.29
CA ASP A 149 -6.21 -0.72 -13.60
C ASP A 149 -6.33 0.49 -12.68
N LEU A 150 -6.92 0.32 -11.49
CA LEU A 150 -7.03 1.33 -10.45
C LEU A 150 -6.24 0.90 -9.20
N LEU A 151 -5.56 1.85 -8.59
CA LEU A 151 -4.93 1.66 -7.28
C LEU A 151 -5.99 1.91 -6.20
N TYR A 152 -6.06 1.02 -5.23
CA TYR A 152 -6.91 1.11 -4.06
C TYR A 152 -6.03 1.33 -2.84
N ALA A 153 -6.35 2.32 -2.03
CA ALA A 153 -5.76 2.52 -0.71
C ALA A 153 -6.86 2.44 0.34
N GLY A 154 -6.65 1.70 1.43
CA GLY A 154 -7.60 1.64 2.53
C GLY A 154 -6.94 1.80 3.88
N GLY A 155 -7.74 2.16 4.87
CA GLY A 155 -7.31 2.21 6.26
C GLY A 155 -7.60 0.91 7.00
N HIS A 156 -7.58 0.99 8.33
CA HIS A 156 -7.83 -0.13 9.25
C HIS A 156 -9.13 -0.90 8.99
N GLY A 157 -10.15 -0.27 8.40
CA GLY A 157 -11.42 -0.90 8.13
C GLY A 157 -12.27 -1.18 9.37
N ARG A 158 -12.08 -0.41 10.45
CA ARG A 158 -12.96 -0.40 11.63
C ARG A 158 -13.24 1.01 12.09
N GLU A 159 -14.26 1.14 12.92
CA GLU A 159 -14.60 2.35 13.63
C GLU A 159 -13.43 2.78 14.52
N PHE A 160 -13.14 4.09 14.53
CA PHE A 160 -12.22 4.69 15.48
C PHE A 160 -12.99 5.00 16.77
N GLN A 161 -12.52 4.40 17.86
CA GLN A 161 -13.12 4.53 19.18
C GLN A 161 -12.19 5.35 20.10
N ASN A 162 -12.77 6.06 21.06
CA ASN A 162 -12.02 6.69 22.13
C ASN A 162 -11.69 5.67 23.25
N ASP A 163 -10.98 6.10 24.29
CA ASP A 163 -10.58 5.24 25.42
C ASP A 163 -11.75 4.67 26.23
N LYS A 164 -12.97 5.20 26.03
CA LYS A 164 -14.21 4.69 26.64
C LYS A 164 -14.94 3.68 25.75
N GLY A 165 -14.41 3.38 24.56
CA GLY A 165 -15.04 2.50 23.58
C GLY A 165 -16.13 3.17 22.72
N GLU A 166 -16.34 4.47 22.84
CA GLU A 166 -17.34 5.19 22.06
C GLU A 166 -16.81 5.43 20.63
N VAL A 167 -17.63 5.12 19.62
CA VAL A 167 -17.30 5.39 18.22
C VAL A 167 -17.31 6.90 17.97
N ILE A 168 -16.16 7.46 17.60
CA ILE A 168 -15.99 8.89 17.32
C ILE A 168 -15.69 9.20 15.86
N SER A 169 -15.39 8.19 15.03
CA SER A 169 -15.25 8.35 13.58
C SER A 169 -15.33 6.99 12.86
N GLU A 170 -15.84 7.00 11.64
CA GLU A 170 -15.81 5.87 10.70
C GLU A 170 -14.84 6.10 9.54
N ASP A 171 -14.02 7.15 9.58
CA ASP A 171 -13.07 7.50 8.52
C ASP A 171 -12.18 6.33 8.09
N PRO A 172 -11.64 5.48 8.99
CA PRO A 172 -10.80 4.35 8.60
C PRO A 172 -11.53 3.26 7.79
N MET A 173 -12.86 3.31 7.72
CA MET A 173 -13.70 2.42 6.92
C MET A 173 -13.96 2.94 5.49
N TRP A 174 -13.39 4.10 5.14
CA TRP A 174 -13.37 4.60 3.77
C TRP A 174 -12.11 4.13 3.04
N ILE A 175 -12.25 3.91 1.74
CA ILE A 175 -11.13 3.63 0.84
C ILE A 175 -10.99 4.75 -0.19
N LYS A 176 -9.82 4.82 -0.82
CA LYS A 176 -9.51 5.67 -1.98
C LYS A 176 -9.28 4.80 -3.19
N ILE A 177 -9.82 5.27 -4.31
CA ILE A 177 -9.63 4.68 -5.63
C ILE A 177 -8.89 5.73 -6.45
N ILE A 178 -7.69 5.41 -6.89
CA ILE A 178 -6.76 6.33 -7.54
C ILE A 178 -6.52 5.90 -8.98
N THR A 179 -6.79 6.80 -9.93
CA THR A 179 -6.50 6.56 -11.35
C THR A 179 -5.01 6.71 -11.66
N ARG A 180 -4.56 6.25 -12.83
CA ARG A 180 -3.16 6.39 -13.27
C ARG A 180 -2.69 7.86 -13.35
N LYS A 181 -3.64 8.80 -13.46
CA LYS A 181 -3.38 10.24 -13.49
C LYS A 181 -3.42 10.89 -12.09
N GLY A 182 -3.67 10.11 -11.05
CA GLY A 182 -3.75 10.59 -9.66
C GLY A 182 -5.11 11.16 -9.26
N GLU A 183 -6.17 10.95 -10.04
CA GLU A 183 -7.52 11.36 -9.64
C GLU A 183 -8.01 10.45 -8.51
N VAL A 184 -8.51 11.03 -7.43
CA VAL A 184 -8.91 10.30 -6.22
C VAL A 184 -10.42 10.31 -6.06
N LYS A 185 -11.00 9.12 -5.88
CA LYS A 185 -12.39 8.93 -5.47
C LYS A 185 -12.46 8.25 -4.11
N SER A 186 -13.17 8.85 -3.17
CA SER A 186 -13.49 8.24 -1.88
C SER A 186 -14.69 7.29 -2.02
N LYS A 187 -14.62 6.11 -1.39
CA LYS A 187 -15.74 5.15 -1.34
C LYS A 187 -15.93 4.61 0.07
N ASN A 188 -17.16 4.71 0.57
CA ASN A 188 -17.52 4.15 1.87
C ASN A 188 -17.55 2.62 1.77
N TRP A 189 -16.73 1.96 2.60
CA TRP A 189 -16.63 0.50 2.70
C TRP A 189 -17.12 -0.04 4.04
N ASN A 190 -17.82 0.76 4.86
CA ASN A 190 -18.37 0.34 6.15
C ASN A 190 -19.11 -1.01 6.05
N LYS A 191 -20.06 -1.13 5.11
CA LYS A 191 -20.81 -2.38 4.90
C LYS A 191 -19.93 -3.56 4.46
N VAL A 192 -18.83 -3.30 3.75
CA VAL A 192 -17.89 -4.34 3.30
C VAL A 192 -17.10 -4.85 4.50
N PHE A 193 -16.48 -3.95 5.27
CA PHE A 193 -15.71 -4.32 6.45
C PHE A 193 -16.57 -4.99 7.53
N THR A 194 -17.77 -4.46 7.79
CA THR A 194 -18.75 -5.08 8.69
C THR A 194 -19.05 -6.52 8.28
N ARG A 195 -19.33 -6.78 6.99
CA ARG A 195 -19.56 -8.14 6.50
C ARG A 195 -18.36 -9.06 6.67
N ILE A 196 -17.15 -8.57 6.46
CA ILE A 196 -15.92 -9.36 6.62
C ILE A 196 -15.72 -9.71 8.10
N ARG A 197 -15.84 -8.73 8.99
CA ARG A 197 -15.77 -8.89 10.44
C ARG A 197 -16.77 -9.93 10.95
N ASP A 198 -18.04 -9.77 10.57
CA ASP A 198 -19.11 -10.65 11.04
C ASP A 198 -18.92 -12.09 10.50
N ALA A 199 -18.53 -12.23 9.23
CA ALA A 199 -18.23 -13.53 8.63
C ALA A 199 -17.00 -14.22 9.24
N ALA A 200 -16.05 -13.45 9.78
CA ALA A 200 -14.90 -13.97 10.51
C ALA A 200 -15.23 -14.37 11.96
N GLY A 201 -16.45 -14.11 12.45
CA GLY A 201 -16.86 -14.45 13.80
C GLY A 201 -16.53 -13.39 14.85
N TYR A 202 -16.26 -12.15 14.45
CA TYR A 202 -15.89 -11.04 15.34
C TYR A 202 -16.94 -9.90 15.34
N PRO A 203 -18.25 -10.17 15.43
CA PRO A 203 -19.25 -9.10 15.44
C PRO A 203 -19.01 -8.15 16.63
N LEU A 204 -19.58 -6.94 16.57
CA LEU A 204 -19.43 -5.96 17.64
C LEU A 204 -19.78 -6.58 19.03
N PRO A 205 -18.98 -6.29 20.08
CA PRO A 205 -17.89 -5.31 20.14
C PRO A 205 -16.52 -5.82 19.64
N GLY A 206 -16.45 -7.03 19.08
CA GLY A 206 -15.26 -7.54 18.37
C GLY A 206 -14.90 -6.68 17.15
N TYR A 207 -13.67 -6.81 16.66
CA TYR A 207 -13.18 -6.00 15.54
C TYR A 207 -12.13 -6.73 14.73
N LEU A 208 -11.96 -6.30 13.47
CA LEU A 208 -10.79 -6.62 12.66
C LEU A 208 -10.02 -5.33 12.36
N THR A 209 -8.70 -5.43 12.23
CA THR A 209 -7.88 -4.37 11.61
C THR A 209 -7.20 -4.93 10.37
N HIS A 210 -7.27 -4.20 9.26
CA HIS A 210 -6.74 -4.63 7.97
C HIS A 210 -5.51 -3.80 7.58
N GLU A 211 -4.39 -4.50 7.36
CA GLU A 211 -3.12 -3.91 6.87
C GLU A 211 -2.51 -4.78 5.74
N ALA A 212 -3.25 -5.78 5.27
CA ALA A 212 -2.85 -6.62 4.14
C ALA A 212 -4.11 -7.04 3.37
N VAL A 213 -4.34 -6.39 2.23
CA VAL A 213 -5.51 -6.61 1.38
C VAL A 213 -5.06 -6.69 -0.07
N GLN A 214 -5.45 -7.75 -0.78
CA GLN A 214 -5.09 -7.93 -2.19
C GLN A 214 -6.29 -8.32 -3.05
N TRP A 215 -6.39 -7.77 -4.26
CA TRP A 215 -7.29 -8.30 -5.28
C TRP A 215 -6.58 -9.38 -6.11
N SER A 216 -7.27 -10.49 -6.35
CA SER A 216 -6.79 -11.56 -7.22
C SER A 216 -7.61 -11.63 -8.49
N ASP A 217 -7.00 -11.29 -9.64
CA ASP A 217 -7.64 -11.47 -10.96
C ASP A 217 -7.94 -12.94 -11.26
N LYS A 218 -7.12 -13.86 -10.77
CA LYS A 218 -7.35 -15.30 -10.98
C LYS A 218 -8.56 -15.81 -10.22
N LEU A 219 -8.73 -15.39 -8.97
CA LEU A 219 -9.84 -15.84 -8.13
C LEU A 219 -11.09 -14.97 -8.29
N GLN A 220 -10.96 -13.79 -8.90
CA GLN A 220 -11.97 -12.74 -8.93
C GLN A 220 -12.47 -12.41 -7.51
N LYS A 221 -11.54 -12.30 -6.56
CA LYS A 221 -11.83 -12.11 -5.13
C LYS A 221 -10.88 -11.10 -4.50
N TRP A 222 -11.44 -10.37 -3.53
CA TRP A 222 -10.66 -9.66 -2.52
C TRP A 222 -10.19 -10.63 -1.45
N LEU A 223 -8.92 -10.56 -1.11
CA LEU A 223 -8.24 -11.36 -0.10
C LEU A 223 -7.81 -10.43 1.03
N PHE A 224 -8.13 -10.79 2.27
CA PHE A 224 -7.79 -10.03 3.46
C PHE A 224 -7.00 -10.93 4.41
N LEU A 225 -5.91 -10.40 4.96
CA LEU A 225 -5.17 -11.00 6.08
C LEU A 225 -5.19 -9.97 7.22
N PRO A 226 -6.21 -10.00 8.10
CA PRO A 226 -6.32 -9.04 9.20
C PRO A 226 -5.10 -9.11 10.12
N ARG A 227 -4.60 -7.95 10.57
CA ARG A 227 -3.51 -7.86 11.56
C ARG A 227 -3.98 -8.22 12.97
N LYS A 228 -5.24 -7.91 13.29
CA LYS A 228 -5.87 -8.18 14.60
C LYS A 228 -7.28 -8.71 14.36
N ALA A 229 -7.71 -9.59 15.28
CA ALA A 229 -9.05 -10.15 15.37
C ALA A 229 -9.37 -10.41 16.85
#